data_AF-A0A2N3T492-F1
#
_entry.id   AF-A0A2N3T492-F1
#
_cell.length_a   1.000
_cell.length_b   1.000
_cell.length_c   1.000
_cell.angle_alpha   90.00
_cell.angle_beta   90.00
_cell.angle_gamma   90.00
#
_symmetry.space_group_name_H-M   'P 1'
#
loop_
_entity.id
_entity.type
_entity.pdbx_description
1 polymer ?
#
loop_
_entity_poly.entity_id
_entity_poly.type
_entity_poly.pdbx_seq_one_letter_code
_entity_poly.pdbx_strand_id
1 'polypeptide(L)'
;MSYKIEIKKINDWRDSIIVSNQNFSFISKLDSFHNLDDLKSMIDIIISYQNDEKNEAEITEYISNIDSFIRISKNKVCFGQYIDENLAELEEFKKFLDEGEKIFGIIPTKDFLYIVREWFEYLKHNNKPC
;
A
#
# COMPACT_ATOMS: atom_id res chain seq x y z
N MET A 1 18.84 -5.03 4.94
CA MET A 1 18.95 -3.57 4.71
C MET A 1 17.88 -2.90 5.55
N SER A 2 18.21 -1.86 6.32
CA SER A 2 17.24 -1.07 7.07
C SER A 2 16.82 0.17 6.26
N TYR A 3 15.60 0.63 6.48
CA TYR A 3 15.07 1.91 6.02
C TYR A 3 14.45 2.64 7.22
N LYS A 4 14.49 3.96 7.23
CA LYS A 4 13.78 4.80 8.20
C LYS A 4 12.63 5.50 7.49
N ILE A 5 11.48 5.56 8.16
CA ILE A 5 10.31 6.28 7.70
C ILE A 5 10.12 7.50 8.58
N GLU A 6 9.76 8.61 7.93
CA GLU A 6 9.42 9.86 8.59
C GLU A 6 8.22 10.47 7.88
N ILE A 7 7.18 10.83 8.63
CA ILE A 7 5.99 11.50 8.09
C ILE A 7 6.16 13.00 8.32
N LYS A 8 6.03 13.80 7.27
CA LYS A 8 6.19 15.26 7.33
C LYS A 8 5.15 16.00 6.52
N LYS A 9 4.72 17.15 7.05
CA LYS A 9 4.10 18.21 6.25
C LYS A 9 5.16 18.83 5.36
N ILE A 10 4.96 18.79 4.04
CA ILE A 10 5.88 19.37 3.05
C ILE A 10 5.50 20.84 2.80
N ASN A 11 4.21 21.12 2.70
CA ASN A 11 3.64 22.46 2.57
C ASN A 11 2.17 22.46 3.03
N ASP A 12 1.46 23.58 2.89
CA ASP A 12 0.08 23.72 3.38
C ASP A 12 -0.96 22.82 2.73
N TRP A 13 -0.65 22.22 1.59
CA TRP A 13 -1.57 21.38 0.83
C TRP A 13 -1.05 19.96 0.62
N ARG A 14 0.12 19.61 1.17
CA ARG A 14 0.78 18.32 0.95
C ARG A 14 1.55 17.84 2.18
N ASP A 15 1.18 16.66 2.61
CA ASP A 15 1.93 15.82 3.54
C ASP A 15 2.59 14.66 2.77
N SER A 16 3.66 14.08 3.31
CA SER A 16 4.38 13.02 2.61
C SER A 16 5.10 12.06 3.56
N ILE A 17 5.20 10.81 3.11
CA ILE A 17 5.99 9.75 3.74
C ILE A 17 7.38 9.78 3.13
N ILE A 18 8.40 10.10 3.93
CA ILE A 18 9.80 10.16 3.50
C ILE A 18 10.51 8.89 3.93
N VAL A 19 11.16 8.23 2.98
CA VAL A 19 11.93 6.99 3.19
C VAL A 19 13.41 7.28 3.01
N SER A 20 14.22 6.97 4.02
CA SER A 20 15.67 7.27 4.03
C SER A 20 16.50 6.43 3.06
N ASN A 21 15.89 5.45 2.39
CA ASN A 21 16.56 4.48 1.53
C ASN A 21 15.85 4.42 0.18
N GLN A 22 16.57 4.73 -0.90
CA GLN A 22 16.01 4.80 -2.26
C GLN A 22 15.45 3.45 -2.73
N ASN A 23 16.02 2.33 -2.27
CA ASN A 23 15.52 1.00 -2.59
C ASN A 23 14.10 0.76 -2.05
N PHE A 24 13.65 1.56 -1.08
CA PHE A 24 12.33 1.50 -0.46
C PHE A 24 11.49 2.75 -0.75
N SER A 25 11.92 3.60 -1.70
CA SER A 25 11.21 4.84 -2.06
C SER A 25 9.78 4.60 -2.57
N PHE A 26 9.49 3.40 -3.05
CA PHE A 26 8.13 2.99 -3.44
C PHE A 26 7.12 3.06 -2.28
N ILE A 27 7.56 2.91 -1.02
CA ILE A 27 6.68 3.02 0.16
C ILE A 27 6.06 4.42 0.24
N SER A 28 6.78 5.45 -0.21
CA SER A 28 6.27 6.83 -0.24
C SER A 28 4.99 6.96 -1.06
N LYS A 29 4.72 6.06 -2.02
CA LYS A 29 3.48 6.03 -2.81
C LYS A 29 2.22 5.79 -2.00
N LEU A 30 2.34 5.31 -0.76
CA LEU A 30 1.21 5.29 0.17
C LEU A 30 0.64 6.70 0.42
N ASP A 31 1.44 7.75 0.21
CA ASP A 31 0.94 9.14 0.25
C ASP A 31 -0.21 9.39 -0.73
N SER A 32 -0.38 8.58 -1.78
CA SER A 32 -1.51 8.70 -2.70
C SER A 32 -2.85 8.25 -2.07
N PHE A 33 -2.83 7.62 -0.89
CA PHE A 33 -4.00 7.17 -0.14
C PHE A 33 -4.22 8.07 1.07
N HIS A 34 -5.05 9.10 0.92
CA HIS A 34 -5.41 10.05 2.00
C HIS A 34 -6.78 9.79 2.63
N ASN A 35 -7.57 8.89 2.06
CA ASN A 35 -8.89 8.54 2.60
C ASN A 35 -8.74 7.67 3.85
N LEU A 36 -9.26 8.17 4.98
CA LEU A 36 -9.18 7.47 6.26
C LEU A 36 -9.91 6.12 6.24
N ASP A 37 -10.99 5.98 5.48
CA ASP A 37 -11.75 4.73 5.38
C ASP A 37 -10.95 3.66 4.62
N ASP A 38 -10.25 4.04 3.55
CA ASP A 38 -9.38 3.13 2.79
C ASP A 38 -8.21 2.66 3.67
N LEU A 39 -7.56 3.58 4.38
CA LEU A 39 -6.46 3.26 5.29
C LEU A 39 -6.91 2.37 6.44
N LYS A 40 -8.11 2.61 7.00
CA LYS A 40 -8.69 1.76 8.03
C LYS A 40 -9.00 0.36 7.50
N SER A 41 -9.56 0.27 6.29
CA SER A 41 -9.82 -1.01 5.62
C SER A 41 -8.53 -1.80 5.41
N MET A 42 -7.44 -1.15 4.99
CA MET A 42 -6.12 -1.78 4.88
C MET A 42 -5.64 -2.35 6.24
N ILE A 43 -5.77 -1.57 7.33
CA ILE A 43 -5.40 -2.01 8.68
C ILE A 43 -6.21 -3.26 9.09
N ASP A 44 -7.53 -3.21 8.91
CA ASP A 44 -8.44 -4.28 9.33
C ASP A 44 -8.18 -5.59 8.56
N ILE A 45 -7.91 -5.49 7.25
CA ILE A 45 -7.54 -6.64 6.41
C ILE A 45 -6.22 -7.27 6.87
N ILE A 46 -5.22 -6.45 7.16
CA ILE A 46 -3.92 -6.96 7.65
C ILE A 46 -4.11 -7.69 8.99
N ILE A 47 -4.89 -7.14 9.91
CA ILE A 47 -5.18 -7.78 11.20
C ILE A 47 -5.94 -9.10 11.00
N SER A 48 -6.92 -9.11 10.08
CA SER A 48 -7.66 -10.32 9.72
C SER A 48 -6.73 -11.44 9.24
N TYR A 49 -5.82 -11.14 8.30
CA TYR A 49 -4.85 -12.11 7.79
C TYR A 49 -3.87 -12.63 8.84
N GLN A 50 -3.55 -11.82 9.85
CA GLN A 50 -2.68 -12.24 10.95
C GLN A 50 -3.37 -13.21 11.92
N ASN A 51 -4.69 -13.11 12.07
CA ASN A 51 -5.46 -13.90 13.03
C ASN A 51 -6.04 -15.19 12.43
N ASP A 52 -6.11 -15.31 11.10
CA ASP A 52 -6.61 -16.50 10.44
C ASP A 52 -5.46 -17.41 9.95
N GLU A 53 -5.31 -18.56 10.62
CA GLU A 53 -4.32 -19.57 10.26
C GLU A 53 -4.58 -20.17 8.86
N LYS A 54 -5.82 -20.15 8.36
CA LYS A 54 -6.23 -20.79 7.10
C LYS A 54 -6.11 -19.89 5.85
N ASN A 55 -5.82 -18.60 6.04
CA ASN A 55 -5.88 -17.59 4.98
C ASN A 55 -4.54 -17.33 4.26
N GLU A 56 -3.73 -18.36 4.02
CA GLU A 56 -2.42 -18.19 3.36
C GLU A 56 -2.51 -17.75 1.90
N ALA A 57 -3.63 -18.00 1.21
CA ALA A 57 -3.81 -17.70 -0.20
C ALA A 57 -4.60 -16.40 -0.48
N GLU A 58 -5.13 -15.72 0.55
CA GLU A 58 -5.95 -14.54 0.35
C GLU A 58 -5.09 -13.32 0.00
N ILE A 59 -5.54 -12.57 -1.00
CA ILE A 59 -4.87 -11.39 -1.53
C ILE A 59 -5.93 -10.31 -1.71
N THR A 60 -5.71 -9.15 -1.09
CA THR A 60 -6.50 -7.94 -1.35
C THR A 60 -5.68 -6.96 -2.15
N GLU A 61 -6.32 -6.30 -3.12
CA GLU A 61 -5.69 -5.31 -3.97
C GLU A 61 -6.39 -3.96 -3.85
N TYR A 62 -5.59 -2.90 -3.77
CA TYR A 62 -6.02 -1.51 -3.81
C TYR A 62 -5.37 -0.85 -5.03
N ILE A 63 -6.18 -0.32 -5.94
CA ILE A 63 -5.72 0.30 -7.19
C ILE A 63 -5.90 1.81 -7.09
N SER A 64 -4.88 2.56 -7.49
CA SER A 64 -4.94 4.02 -7.61
C SER A 64 -5.44 4.45 -8.99
N ASN A 65 -5.80 5.72 -9.14
CA ASN A 65 -6.30 6.29 -10.41
C ASN A 65 -5.27 6.33 -11.56
N ILE A 66 -4.04 5.84 -11.34
CA ILE A 66 -2.95 5.78 -12.33
C ILE A 66 -2.44 4.35 -12.50
N ASP A 67 -3.32 3.37 -12.30
CA ASP A 67 -3.07 1.93 -12.42
C ASP A 67 -1.93 1.40 -11.55
N SER A 68 -1.58 2.13 -10.48
CA SER A 68 -0.66 1.64 -9.46
C SER A 68 -1.43 0.84 -8.43
N PHE A 69 -0.85 -0.24 -7.90
CA PHE A 69 -1.52 -1.08 -6.93
C PHE A 69 -0.70 -1.31 -5.65
N ILE A 70 -1.43 -1.52 -4.55
CA ILE A 70 -0.95 -2.12 -3.32
C ILE A 70 -1.67 -3.46 -3.15
N ARG A 71 -0.90 -4.55 -3.16
CA ARG A 71 -1.41 -5.90 -3.03
C ARG A 71 -0.97 -6.48 -1.68
N ILE A 72 -1.93 -6.70 -0.80
CA ILE A 72 -1.72 -7.16 0.58
C ILE A 72 -2.00 -8.66 0.62
N SER A 73 -1.03 -9.43 1.09
CA SER A 73 -1.23 -10.81 1.50
C SER A 73 -0.80 -11.00 2.96
N LYS A 74 -1.01 -12.21 3.48
CA LYS A 74 -0.70 -12.53 4.88
C LYS A 74 0.71 -12.13 5.34
N ASN A 75 1.71 -12.38 4.50
CA ASN A 75 3.12 -12.22 4.89
C ASN A 75 3.86 -11.10 4.16
N LYS A 76 3.33 -10.63 3.03
CA LYS A 76 3.96 -9.60 2.21
C LYS A 76 2.96 -8.60 1.67
N VAL A 77 3.47 -7.40 1.40
CA VAL A 77 2.75 -6.35 0.67
C VAL A 77 3.59 -5.98 -0.53
N CYS A 78 2.98 -6.04 -1.72
CA CYS A 78 3.61 -5.69 -2.98
C CYS A 78 3.11 -4.33 -3.45
N PHE A 79 4.04 -3.52 -3.95
CA PHE A 79 3.75 -2.26 -4.63
C PHE A 79 4.08 -2.42 -6.10
N GLY A 80 3.16 -2.05 -6.98
CA GLY A 80 3.38 -2.16 -8.41
C GLY A 80 2.52 -1.22 -9.24
N GLN A 81 2.59 -1.40 -10.56
CA GLN A 81 1.77 -0.69 -11.54
C GLN A 81 1.50 -1.58 -12.74
N TYR A 82 0.30 -1.50 -13.30
CA TYR A 82 -0.02 -2.11 -14.59
C TYR A 82 0.66 -1.33 -15.73
N ILE A 83 1.26 -2.04 -16.67
CA ILE A 83 2.01 -1.47 -17.80
C ILE A 83 1.17 -1.48 -19.09
N ASP A 84 0.10 -2.27 -19.14
CA ASP A 84 -0.77 -2.40 -20.31
C ASP A 84 -2.22 -2.05 -19.96
N GLU A 85 -2.79 -1.10 -20.71
CA GLU A 85 -4.16 -0.58 -20.54
C GLU A 85 -5.23 -1.65 -20.88
N ASN A 86 -4.87 -2.75 -21.55
CA ASN A 86 -5.83 -3.80 -21.98
C ASN A 86 -6.00 -4.98 -21.01
N LEU A 87 -5.24 -5.04 -19.90
CA LEU A 87 -5.32 -6.18 -18.97
C LEU A 87 -6.46 -6.07 -17.94
N ALA A 88 -7.02 -4.87 -17.75
CA ALA A 88 -8.12 -4.64 -16.81
C ALA A 88 -9.42 -5.37 -17.20
N GLU A 89 -9.60 -5.74 -18.48
CA GLU A 89 -10.79 -6.42 -18.99
C GLU A 89 -10.75 -7.96 -18.89
N LEU A 90 -9.63 -8.56 -18.47
CA LEU A 90 -9.43 -10.02 -18.45
C LEU A 90 -9.51 -10.61 -17.04
N GLU A 91 -10.70 -10.59 -16.44
CA GLU A 91 -11.00 -11.26 -15.15
C GLU A 91 -10.69 -12.78 -15.16
N GLU A 92 -10.57 -13.42 -16.32
CA GLU A 92 -10.34 -14.88 -16.44
C GLU A 92 -8.87 -15.33 -16.38
N PHE A 93 -7.87 -14.42 -16.38
CA PHE A 93 -6.45 -14.79 -16.48
C PHE A 93 -5.65 -14.76 -15.16
N LYS A 94 -6.28 -15.01 -14.00
CA LYS A 94 -5.60 -15.09 -12.68
C LYS A 94 -4.65 -16.29 -12.48
N LYS A 95 -3.98 -16.80 -13.53
CA LYS A 95 -3.02 -17.90 -13.39
C LYS A 95 -1.68 -17.73 -14.11
N PHE A 96 -1.43 -16.64 -14.82
CA PHE A 96 -0.10 -16.38 -15.40
C PHE A 96 0.47 -15.05 -14.91
N LEU A 97 1.69 -15.15 -14.38
CA LEU A 97 2.52 -14.09 -13.84
C LEU A 97 3.01 -13.10 -14.92
N ASP A 98 3.35 -11.90 -14.46
CA ASP A 98 4.42 -10.99 -14.92
C ASP A 98 4.33 -10.26 -16.27
N GLU A 99 3.43 -10.58 -17.20
CA GLU A 99 3.46 -9.95 -18.54
C GLU A 99 2.86 -8.53 -18.65
N GLY A 100 2.33 -7.96 -17.56
CA GLY A 100 1.78 -6.60 -17.58
C GLY A 100 1.88 -5.84 -16.27
N GLU A 101 2.68 -6.32 -15.32
CA GLU A 101 2.85 -5.69 -14.01
C GLU A 101 4.31 -5.30 -13.80
N LYS A 102 4.54 -4.06 -13.37
CA LYS A 102 5.83 -3.60 -12.88
C LYS A 102 5.81 -3.61 -11.35
N ILE A 103 6.52 -4.54 -10.72
CA ILE A 103 6.69 -4.53 -9.27
C ILE A 103 7.81 -3.55 -8.88
N PHE A 104 7.46 -2.56 -8.07
CA PHE A 104 8.41 -1.58 -7.53
C PHE A 104 9.11 -2.08 -6.27
N GLY A 105 8.43 -2.93 -5.51
CA GLY A 105 9.02 -3.56 -4.34
C GLY A 105 8.04 -4.31 -3.46
N ILE A 106 8.59 -4.98 -2.47
CA ILE A 106 7.85 -5.86 -1.55
C ILE A 106 8.37 -5.61 -0.14
N ILE A 107 7.47 -5.50 0.84
CA ILE A 107 7.81 -5.41 2.27
C ILE A 107 7.01 -6.41 3.11
N PRO A 108 7.47 -6.76 4.32
CA PRO A 108 6.69 -7.57 5.24
C PRO A 108 5.37 -6.90 5.64
N THR A 109 4.30 -7.66 5.77
CA THR A 109 2.98 -7.15 6.19
C THR A 109 3.02 -6.49 7.57
N LYS A 110 3.87 -6.97 8.49
CA LYS A 110 4.06 -6.34 9.81
C LYS A 110 4.64 -4.93 9.72
N ASP A 111 5.61 -4.74 8.84
CA ASP A 111 6.20 -3.42 8.60
C ASP A 111 5.16 -2.49 7.97
N PHE A 112 4.44 -2.98 6.95
CA PHE A 112 3.39 -2.21 6.31
C PHE A 112 2.29 -1.80 7.29
N LEU A 113 1.89 -2.68 8.21
CA LEU A 113 0.91 -2.37 9.27
C LEU A 113 1.35 -1.19 10.14
N TYR A 114 2.63 -1.14 10.51
CA TYR A 114 3.17 -0.03 11.27
C TYR A 114 3.07 1.28 10.46
N ILE A 115 3.48 1.24 9.19
CA ILE A 115 3.50 2.41 8.30
C ILE A 115 2.10 2.96 8.07
N VAL A 116 1.13 2.11 7.73
CA VAL A 116 -0.25 2.53 7.46
C VAL A 116 -0.94 3.08 8.71
N ARG A 117 -0.63 2.55 9.90
CA ARG A 117 -1.12 3.09 11.18
C ARG A 117 -0.57 4.47 11.48
N GLU A 118 0.74 4.66 11.34
CA GLU A 118 1.37 5.96 11.55
C GLU A 118 0.79 7.01 10.59
N TRP A 119 0.56 6.62 9.33
CA TRP A 119 -0.06 7.48 8.33
C TRP A 119 -1.54 7.81 8.64
N PHE A 120 -2.33 6.80 9.00
CA PHE A 120 -3.72 6.98 9.41
C PHE A 120 -3.85 7.91 10.62
N GLU A 121 -3.05 7.68 11.67
CA GLU A 121 -3.08 8.53 12.86
C GLU A 121 -2.62 9.95 12.53
N TYR A 122 -1.55 10.11 11.73
CA TYR A 122 -1.10 11.41 11.28
C TYR A 122 -2.23 12.18 10.57
N LEU A 123 -2.89 11.57 9.58
CA LEU A 123 -3.96 12.21 8.84
C LEU A 123 -5.17 12.52 9.72
N LYS A 124 -5.54 11.62 10.63
CA LYS A 124 -6.65 11.85 11.58
C LYS A 124 -6.40 13.05 12.50
N HIS A 125 -5.16 13.29 12.93
CA HIS A 125 -4.82 14.44 13.77
C HIS A 125 -4.73 15.76 12.98
N ASN A 126 -4.38 15.71 11.69
CA ASN A 126 -4.20 16.89 10.85
C ASN A 126 -5.45 17.26 10.04
N ASN A 127 -6.33 16.30 9.73
CA ASN A 127 -7.67 16.51 9.19
C ASN A 127 -8.61 16.97 10.32
N LYS A 128 -8.43 18.21 10.80
CA LYS A 128 -9.50 18.88 11.55
C LYS A 128 -10.65 19.14 10.59
N PRO A 129 -11.92 18.87 10.97
CA PRO A 129 -13.05 19.36 10.19
C PRO A 129 -12.93 20.88 10.09
N CYS A 130 -13.01 21.41 8.87
CA CYS A 130 -13.20 22.84 8.65
C CYS A 130 -14.50 23.32 9.30
#